data_AF-A0A820KRI5-F1
#
_entry.id   AF-A0A820KRI5-F1
#
_cell.length_a   1.000
_cell.length_b   1.000
_cell.length_c   1.000
_cell.angle_alpha   90.00
_cell.angle_beta   90.00
_cell.angle_gamma   90.00
#
_symmetry.space_group_name_H-M   'P 1'
#
loop_
_entity.id
_entity.type
_entity.pdbx_description
1 polymer ?
#
loop_
_entity_poly.entity_id
_entity_poly.type
_entity_poly.pdbx_seq_one_letter_code
_entity_poly.pdbx_strand_id
1 'polypeptide(L)' 'MLPDNDIRWGFYYLNMGVCYANQKKYEEGIENYQNAIKILEKHLPTAPDDYALCYANMGECY' A
#
# COMPACT_ATOMS: atom_id res chain seq x y z
N MET A 1 18.25 -0.72 9.37
CA MET A 1 17.53 0.50 8.93
C MET A 1 17.19 0.30 7.47
N LEU A 2 15.91 0.34 7.09
CA LEU A 2 15.52 0.23 5.69
C LEU A 2 16.21 1.39 4.94
N PRO A 3 16.99 1.10 3.88
CA PRO A 3 17.72 2.11 3.14
C PRO A 3 16.70 3.11 2.61
N ASP A 4 16.86 4.37 3.02
CA ASP A 4 16.00 5.55 2.81
C ASP A 4 14.67 5.26 2.13
N ASN A 5 13.61 5.37 2.94
CA ASN A 5 12.19 5.10 2.70
C ASN A 5 11.60 5.75 1.44
N ASP A 6 12.19 5.58 0.28
CA ASP A 6 11.84 6.22 -0.98
C ASP A 6 10.35 5.99 -1.27
N ILE A 7 9.66 7.06 -1.66
CA ILE A 7 8.25 7.04 -2.01
C ILE A 7 7.88 5.90 -2.97
N ARG A 8 8.81 5.48 -3.85
CA ARG A 8 8.65 4.34 -4.77
C ARG A 8 8.33 3.04 -4.06
N TRP A 9 8.84 2.82 -2.85
CA TRP A 9 8.47 1.66 -2.04
C TRP A 9 6.98 1.60 -1.73
N GLY A 10 6.35 2.76 -1.50
CA GLY A 10 4.90 2.84 -1.31
C GLY A 10 4.14 2.24 -2.49
N PHE A 11 4.53 2.60 -3.72
CA PHE A 11 3.93 2.07 -4.94
C PHE A 11 4.27 0.58 -5.17
N TYR A 12 5.46 0.10 -4.78
CA TYR A 12 5.78 -1.32 -4.85
C TYR A 12 4.93 -2.16 -3.89
N TYR A 13 4.76 -1.71 -2.65
CA TYR A 13 3.88 -2.36 -1.68
C TYR A 13 2.43 -2.37 -2.16
N LEU A 14 1.93 -1.26 -2.73
CA LEU A 14 0.59 -1.22 -3.31
C LEU A 14 0.43 -2.30 -4.39
N ASN A 15 1.37 -2.41 -5.34
CA ASN A 15 1.31 -3.40 -6.40
C ASN A 15 1.43 -4.85 -5.89
N MET A 16 2.25 -5.09 -4.86
CA MET A 16 2.31 -6.38 -4.18
C MET A 16 0.97 -6.72 -3.53
N GLY A 17 0.34 -5.75 -2.87
CA GLY A 17 -0.98 -5.92 -2.27
C GLY A 17 -2.02 -6.34 -3.30
N VAL A 18 -2.05 -5.70 -4.47
CA VAL A 18 -2.93 -6.05 -5.59
C VAL A 18 -2.65 -7.48 -6.08
N CYS A 19 -1.39 -7.86 -6.21
CA CYS A 19 -1.00 -9.20 -6.63
C CYS A 19 -1.46 -10.29 -5.64
N TYR A 20 -1.34 -10.03 -4.34
CA TYR A 20 -1.81 -10.95 -3.30
C TYR A 20 -3.34 -11.02 -3.24
N ALA A 21 -4.03 -9.89 -3.32
CA ALA A 21 -5.49 -9.84 -3.39
C ALA A 21 -6.04 -10.64 -4.59
N ASN A 22 -5.42 -10.49 -5.76
CA ASN A 22 -5.76 -11.28 -6.96
C ASN A 22 -5.51 -12.78 -6.80
N GLN A 23 -4.56 -13.17 -5.94
CA GLN A 23 -4.32 -14.57 -5.55
C GLN A 23 -5.27 -15.06 -4.43
N LYS A 24 -6.24 -14.23 -3.99
CA LYS A 24 -7.10 -14.46 -2.83
C LYS A 24 -6.35 -14.61 -1.50
N LYS A 25 -5.14 -14.08 -1.44
CA LYS A 25 -4.28 -13.98 -0.26
C LYS A 25 -4.53 -12.63 0.40
N TYR A 26 -5.70 -12.48 0.99
CA TYR A 26 -6.20 -11.18 1.40
C TYR A 26 -5.42 -10.61 2.59
N GLU A 27 -4.99 -11.45 3.53
CA GLU A 27 -4.18 -11.05 4.67
C GLU A 27 -2.83 -10.46 4.22
N GLU A 28 -2.11 -11.16 3.33
CA GLU A 28 -0.86 -10.63 2.77
C GLU A 28 -1.12 -9.37 1.93
N GLY A 29 -2.24 -9.32 1.19
CA GLY A 29 -2.66 -8.14 0.45
C GLY A 29 -2.81 -6.91 1.34
N ILE A 30 -3.55 -7.07 2.44
CA ILE A 30 -3.81 -6.04 3.44
C ILE A 30 -2.52 -5.57 4.11
N GLU A 31 -1.62 -6.49 4.49
CA GLU A 31 -0.34 -6.11 5.08
C GLU A 31 0.48 -5.22 4.14
N ASN A 32 0.51 -5.55 2.85
CA ASN A 32 1.20 -4.76 1.84
C ASN A 32 0.54 -3.38 1.66
N TYR A 33 -0.78 -3.28 1.61
CA TYR A 33 -1.48 -1.98 1.55
C TYR A 33 -1.19 -1.11 2.78
N GLN A 34 -1.14 -1.67 3.98
CA GLN A 34 -0.78 -0.95 5.20
C GLN A 34 0.66 -0.41 5.16
N ASN A 35 1.59 -1.18 4.61
CA ASN A 35 2.97 -0.72 4.41
C ASN A 35 3.05 0.40 3.37
N ALA A 36 2.28 0.31 2.28
CA ALA A 36 2.17 1.36 1.29
C ALA A 36 1.68 2.69 1.90
N ILE A 37 0.59 2.64 2.70
CA ILE A 37 0.01 3.81 3.38
C ILE A 37 1.07 4.50 4.26
N LYS A 38 1.78 3.76 5.12
CA LYS A 38 2.80 4.34 6.01
C LYS A 38 3.90 5.09 5.26
N ILE A 39 4.26 4.63 4.06
CA ILE A 39 5.30 5.26 3.25
C ILE A 39 4.74 6.48 2.52
N LEU A 40 3.58 6.34 1.89
CA LEU A 40 2.94 7.40 1.10
C LEU A 40 2.48 8.56 2.00
N GLU A 41 1.85 8.31 3.14
CA GLU A 41 1.47 9.36 4.11
C GLU A 41 2.69 10.15 4.59
N LYS A 42 3.83 9.49 4.79
CA LYS A 42 5.06 10.15 5.22
C LYS A 42 5.65 11.07 4.15
N HIS A 43 5.50 10.73 2.86
CA HIS A 43 6.07 11.51 1.76
C HIS A 43 5.10 12.51 1.16
N LEU A 44 3.81 12.24 1.25
CA LEU A 44 2.73 12.98 0.62
C LEU A 44 1.57 13.23 1.59
N PRO A 45 1.81 13.89 2.74
CA PRO A 45 0.77 14.11 3.75
C PRO A 45 -0.40 14.98 3.25
N THR A 46 -0.23 15.69 2.14
CA THR A 46 -1.25 16.55 1.53
C THR A 46 -1.82 16.00 0.22
N ALA A 47 -1.44 14.80 -0.20
CA ALA A 47 -1.99 14.13 -1.38
C ALA A 47 -2.73 12.85 -0.96
N PRO A 48 -3.94 12.99 -0.37
CA PRO A 48 -4.71 11.84 0.11
C PRO A 48 -5.06 10.85 -1.01
N ASP A 49 -5.10 11.30 -2.26
CA ASP A 49 -5.37 10.46 -3.43
C ASP A 49 -4.35 9.31 -3.59
N ASP A 50 -3.08 9.54 -3.23
CA ASP A 50 -2.01 8.57 -3.44
C ASP A 50 -2.14 7.33 -2.53
N TYR A 51 -2.66 7.49 -1.32
CA TYR A 51 -2.91 6.37 -0.40
C TYR A 51 -4.40 6.03 -0.22
N ALA A 52 -5.34 6.83 -0.75
CA ALA A 52 -6.75 6.47 -0.85
C ALA A 52 -6.97 5.19 -1.66
N LEU A 53 -6.15 4.96 -2.70
CA LEU A 53 -6.19 3.73 -3.49
C LEU A 53 -5.87 2.49 -2.64
N CYS A 54 -4.99 2.60 -1.65
CA CYS A 54 -4.70 1.50 -0.73
C CYS A 54 -5.94 1.14 0.11
N TYR A 55 -6.66 2.13 0.62
CA TYR A 55 -7.90 1.91 1.38
C TYR A 55 -9.01 1.31 0.52
N ALA A 56 -9.16 1.77 -0.72
CA ALA A 56 -10.13 1.21 -1.67
C ALA A 56 -9.86 -0.28 -1.92
N ASN A 57 -8.61 -0.63 -2.20
CA ASN A 57 -8.22 -2.02 -2.45
C ASN A 57 -8.31 -2.90 -1.19
N MET A 58 -8.06 -2.34 0.00
CA MET A 58 -8.33 -3.05 1.26
C MET A 58 -9.82 -3.35 1.44
N GLY A 59 -10.70 -2.43 1.05
CA GLY A 59 -12.15 -2.62 1.06
C GLY A 59 -12.61 -3.75 0.15
N GLU A 60 -11.95 -3.96 -1.00
CA GLU A 60 -12.23 -5.09 -1.90
C GLU A 60 -11.76 -6.44 -1.36
N CYS A 61 -10.81 -6.45 -0.42
CA CYS A 61 -10.33 -7.68 0.22
C CYS A 61 -11.26 -8.18 1.35
N TYR A 62 -12.23 -7.38 1.81
CA TYR A 62 -13.20 -7.72 2.85
C TYR A 62 -14.55 -8.11 2.26
#